data_AF-A0A0S7CYH2-F1
#
_entry.id   AF-A0A0S7CYH2-F1
#
_cell.length_a   1.000
_cell.length_b   1.000
_cell.length_c   1.000
_cell.angle_alpha   90.00
_cell.angle_beta   90.00
_cell.angle_gamma   90.00
#
_symmetry.space_group_name_H-M   'P 1'
#
loop_
_entity.id
_entity.type
_entity.pdbx_description
1 polymer ?
#
loop_
_entity_poly.entity_id
_entity_poly.type
_entity_poly.pdbx_seq_one_letter_code
_entity_poly.pdbx_strand_id
1 'polypeptide(L)'
;MKLPKGILIPADNDKPLELQEFSDLTATLGGEVERFAVNRPDASLFQSESAVYLELPTNRRATLLLWCHATFLRGKQALQGDVVLLGRVNDQREPQDVPLWYVAILLEAEHFKVHAQRLEDNLWREHDRVFDDWQQAYTTILLHAERNAMIACVRVVPT
;
A
#
# COMPACT_ATOMS: atom_id res chain seq x y z
N MET A 1 11.48 -17.76 17.08
CA MET A 1 11.12 -17.34 15.71
C MET A 1 10.97 -15.83 15.74
N LYS A 2 11.58 -15.09 14.81
CA LYS A 2 11.46 -13.62 14.79
C LYS A 2 10.07 -13.25 14.26
N LEU A 3 9.34 -12.40 14.99
CA LEU A 3 8.07 -11.87 14.51
C LEU A 3 8.34 -10.77 13.48
N PRO A 4 7.68 -10.80 12.31
CA PRO A 4 7.88 -9.76 11.32
C PRO A 4 7.23 -8.45 11.78
N LYS A 5 7.97 -7.35 11.63
CA LYS A 5 7.45 -6.01 11.89
C LYS A 5 6.67 -5.51 10.68
N GLY A 6 5.44 -5.05 10.87
CA GLY A 6 4.57 -4.56 9.81
C GLY A 6 3.80 -3.31 10.20
N ILE A 7 3.03 -2.77 9.26
CA ILE A 7 2.14 -1.62 9.50
C ILE A 7 0.69 -2.10 9.48
N LEU A 8 -0.03 -1.95 10.59
CA LEU A 8 -1.48 -2.05 10.62
C LEU A 8 -2.06 -0.77 10.01
N ILE A 9 -2.96 -0.97 9.05
CA ILE A 9 -3.72 0.08 8.36
C ILE A 9 -5.19 -0.13 8.73
N PRO A 10 -5.72 0.57 9.74
CA PRO A 10 -7.12 0.44 10.08
C PRO A 10 -8.03 0.91 8.95
N ALA A 11 -9.18 0.26 8.76
CA ALA A 11 -10.20 0.74 7.82
C ALA A 11 -10.80 2.08 8.26
N ASP A 12 -10.88 2.29 9.57
CA ASP A 12 -11.26 3.56 10.16
C ASP A 12 -10.13 4.60 9.97
N ASN A 13 -10.40 5.63 9.18
CA ASN A 13 -9.41 6.67 8.87
C ASN A 13 -9.08 7.57 10.07
N ASP A 14 -9.92 7.59 11.10
CA ASP A 14 -9.65 8.36 12.33
C ASP A 14 -8.64 7.65 13.23
N LYS A 15 -8.35 6.37 12.98
CA LYS A 15 -7.31 5.61 13.69
C LYS A 15 -5.95 5.75 13.00
N PRO A 16 -4.86 5.93 13.78
CA PRO A 16 -3.52 6.04 13.22
C PRO A 16 -3.06 4.73 12.57
N LEU A 17 -2.05 4.83 11.72
CA LEU A 17 -1.28 3.66 11.27
C LEU A 17 -0.37 3.21 12.42
N GLU A 18 -0.19 1.90 12.59
CA GLU A 18 0.58 1.37 13.72
C GLU A 18 1.69 0.43 13.23
N LEU A 19 2.94 0.72 13.60
CA LEU A 19 4.07 -0.16 13.34
C LEU A 19 4.26 -1.13 14.51
N GLN A 20 4.01 -2.42 14.28
CA GLN A 20 4.07 -3.44 15.32
C GLN A 20 4.57 -4.79 14.81
N GLU A 21 4.89 -5.70 15.73
CA GLU A 21 5.23 -7.08 15.41
C GLU A 21 3.97 -7.94 15.32
N PHE A 22 3.89 -8.81 14.31
CA PHE A 22 2.73 -9.68 14.10
C PHE A 22 3.07 -11.14 14.37
N SER A 23 2.47 -11.74 15.40
CA SER A 23 2.59 -13.17 15.67
C SER A 23 1.56 -14.01 14.91
N ASP A 24 0.37 -13.46 14.70
CA ASP A 24 -0.74 -14.16 14.06
C ASP A 24 -1.62 -13.15 13.30
N LEU A 25 -1.51 -13.19 11.96
CA LEU A 25 -2.32 -12.35 11.09
C LEU A 25 -3.79 -12.77 11.09
N THR A 26 -4.09 -14.05 11.32
CA THR A 26 -5.48 -14.53 11.32
C THR A 26 -6.24 -14.01 12.53
N ALA A 27 -5.60 -14.01 13.70
CA ALA A 27 -6.16 -13.38 14.90
C ALA A 27 -6.30 -11.87 14.74
N THR A 28 -5.30 -11.22 14.13
CA THR A 28 -5.29 -9.76 13.90
C THR A 28 -6.41 -9.32 12.95
N LEU A 29 -6.62 -10.07 11.86
CA LEU A 29 -7.57 -9.72 10.80
C LEU A 29 -8.92 -10.42 10.94
N GLY A 30 -9.11 -11.24 11.97
CA GLY A 30 -10.39 -11.88 12.27
C GLY A 30 -10.76 -13.02 11.32
N GLY A 31 -9.81 -13.86 10.92
CA GLY A 31 -10.04 -15.06 10.11
C GLY A 31 -8.88 -15.38 9.16
N GLU A 32 -9.12 -16.27 8.20
CA GLU A 32 -8.17 -16.53 7.10
C GLU A 32 -7.83 -15.25 6.35
N VAL A 33 -6.61 -15.19 5.82
CA VAL A 33 -6.05 -13.96 5.23
C VAL A 33 -5.75 -14.11 3.75
N GLU A 34 -6.26 -13.18 2.96
CA GLU A 34 -5.89 -13.02 1.56
C GLU A 34 -4.64 -12.14 1.44
N ARG A 35 -3.73 -12.52 0.54
CA ARG A 35 -2.49 -11.79 0.29
C ARG A 35 -2.51 -11.11 -1.07
N PHE A 36 -2.23 -9.81 -1.09
CA PHE A 36 -2.01 -9.01 -2.29
C PHE A 36 -0.54 -8.60 -2.38
N ALA A 37 0.19 -9.20 -3.32
CA ALA A 37 1.56 -8.81 -3.59
C ALA A 37 1.62 -7.43 -4.25
N VAL A 38 2.49 -6.57 -3.73
CA VAL A 38 2.75 -5.23 -4.26
C VAL A 38 4.24 -5.08 -4.54
N ASN A 39 4.58 -4.26 -5.53
CA ASN A 39 5.95 -4.10 -5.99
C ASN A 39 6.39 -2.64 -5.92
N ARG A 40 7.72 -2.42 -5.91
CA ARG A 40 8.36 -1.10 -5.94
C ARG A 40 8.05 -0.21 -4.70
N PRO A 41 8.44 -0.65 -3.49
CA PRO A 41 9.25 -1.84 -3.19
C PRO A 41 8.41 -3.10 -2.92
N ASP A 42 9.05 -4.27 -2.99
CA ASP A 42 8.36 -5.56 -2.82
C ASP A 42 7.81 -5.73 -1.40
N ALA A 43 6.51 -5.91 -1.30
CA ALA A 43 5.77 -6.06 -0.06
C ALA A 43 4.49 -6.87 -0.27
N SER A 44 3.71 -7.05 0.78
CA SER A 44 2.42 -7.74 0.74
C SER A 44 1.41 -7.06 1.65
N LEU A 45 0.23 -6.79 1.11
CA LEU A 45 -0.94 -6.35 1.87
C LEU A 45 -1.77 -7.59 2.21
N PHE A 46 -2.15 -7.73 3.47
CA PHE A 46 -2.96 -8.82 4.00
C PHE A 46 -4.29 -8.30 4.50
N GLN A 47 -5.37 -8.95 4.10
CA GLN A 47 -6.75 -8.62 4.48
C GLN A 47 -7.46 -9.92 4.88
N SER A 48 -8.51 -9.85 5.71
CA SER A 48 -9.39 -11.00 5.91
C SER A 48 -10.03 -11.47 4.60
N GLU A 49 -9.97 -12.78 4.30
CA GLU A 49 -10.71 -13.39 3.18
C GLU A 49 -12.22 -13.19 3.32
N SER A 50 -12.70 -13.09 4.57
CA SER A 50 -14.11 -12.90 4.87
C SER A 50 -14.58 -11.46 4.67
N ALA A 51 -13.68 -10.50 4.46
CA ALA A 51 -14.02 -9.07 4.45
C ALA A 51 -15.06 -8.70 3.38
N VAL A 52 -14.99 -9.32 2.20
CA VAL A 52 -15.96 -9.11 1.10
C VAL A 52 -17.34 -9.63 1.48
N TYR A 53 -17.40 -10.83 2.06
CA TYR A 53 -18.65 -11.48 2.47
C TYR A 53 -19.31 -10.80 3.67
N LEU A 54 -18.50 -10.19 4.54
CA LEU A 54 -18.96 -9.44 5.71
C LEU A 54 -19.23 -7.96 5.41
N GLU A 55 -19.08 -7.54 4.15
CA GLU A 55 -19.26 -6.15 3.70
C GLU A 55 -18.50 -5.14 4.56
N LEU A 56 -17.26 -5.49 4.95
CA LEU A 56 -16.43 -4.60 5.76
C LEU A 56 -16.16 -3.27 5.01
N PRO A 57 -15.99 -2.15 5.74
CA PRO A 57 -15.76 -0.85 5.13
C PRO A 57 -14.51 -0.86 4.25
N THR A 58 -14.56 -0.20 3.08
CA THR A 58 -13.39 -0.05 2.21
C THR A 58 -12.26 0.67 2.94
N ASN A 59 -11.10 0.03 3.00
CA ASN A 59 -9.88 0.60 3.51
C ASN A 59 -9.23 1.46 2.42
N ARG A 60 -9.60 2.74 2.39
CA ARG A 60 -9.12 3.70 1.38
C ARG A 60 -7.59 3.79 1.37
N ARG A 61 -6.97 3.87 2.55
CA ARG A 61 -5.51 3.97 2.72
C ARG A 61 -4.78 2.78 2.12
N ALA A 62 -5.21 1.56 2.44
CA ALA A 62 -4.63 0.34 1.89
C ALA A 62 -4.92 0.18 0.38
N THR A 63 -6.10 0.59 -0.08
CA THR A 63 -6.48 0.53 -1.51
C THR A 63 -5.62 1.47 -2.36
N LEU A 64 -5.28 2.66 -1.87
CA LEU A 64 -4.34 3.57 -2.55
C LEU A 64 -2.96 2.92 -2.73
N LEU A 65 -2.47 2.21 -1.70
CA LEU A 65 -1.21 1.48 -1.79
C LEU A 65 -1.30 0.35 -2.80
N LEU A 66 -2.37 -0.45 -2.77
CA LEU A 66 -2.61 -1.53 -3.73
C LEU A 66 -2.59 -1.00 -5.16
N TRP A 67 -3.34 0.05 -5.47
CA TRP A 67 -3.47 0.58 -6.83
C TRP A 67 -2.21 1.26 -7.37
N CYS A 68 -1.38 1.80 -6.47
CA CYS A 68 -0.10 2.40 -6.82
C CYS A 68 0.93 1.33 -7.14
N HIS A 69 1.02 0.31 -6.28
CA HIS A 69 2.11 -0.67 -6.27
C HIS A 69 1.79 -2.00 -6.96
N ALA A 70 0.51 -2.28 -7.23
CA ALA A 70 0.03 -3.40 -8.04
C ALA A 70 -0.89 -2.88 -9.16
N THR A 71 -0.29 -2.24 -10.16
CA THR A 71 -1.01 -1.51 -11.22
C THR A 71 -2.06 -2.36 -11.98
N PHE A 72 -1.87 -3.67 -12.09
CA PHE A 72 -2.81 -4.59 -12.73
C PHE A 72 -4.14 -4.76 -11.97
N LEU A 73 -4.16 -4.44 -10.67
CA LEU A 73 -5.33 -4.46 -9.77
C LEU A 73 -6.04 -3.10 -9.65
N ARG A 74 -5.48 -2.05 -10.24
CA ARG A 74 -6.04 -0.70 -10.17
C ARG A 74 -7.46 -0.66 -10.71
N GLY A 75 -8.38 -0.11 -9.90
CA GLY A 75 -9.80 0.01 -10.25
C GLY A 75 -10.57 -1.32 -10.33
N LYS A 76 -9.90 -2.45 -10.04
CA LYS A 76 -10.50 -3.80 -10.10
C LYS A 76 -10.66 -4.43 -8.73
N GLN A 77 -9.75 -4.12 -7.81
CA GLN A 77 -9.75 -4.66 -6.45
C GLN A 77 -9.67 -3.53 -5.44
N ALA A 78 -10.57 -3.50 -4.47
CA ALA A 78 -10.44 -2.65 -3.29
C ALA A 78 -10.18 -3.54 -2.07
N LEU A 79 -9.47 -3.00 -1.08
CA LEU A 79 -9.28 -3.67 0.21
C LEU A 79 -10.34 -3.18 1.19
N GLN A 80 -10.81 -4.05 2.08
CA GLN A 80 -11.89 -3.82 3.04
C GLN A 80 -11.51 -4.31 4.43
N GLY A 81 -11.97 -3.62 5.47
CA GLY A 81 -11.57 -3.91 6.84
C GLY A 81 -10.11 -3.53 7.12
N ASP A 82 -9.61 -3.88 8.29
CA ASP A 82 -8.23 -3.62 8.65
C ASP A 82 -7.29 -4.41 7.71
N VAL A 83 -6.15 -3.82 7.40
CA VAL A 83 -5.15 -4.40 6.49
C VAL A 83 -3.80 -4.35 7.15
N VAL A 84 -2.99 -5.40 6.99
CA VAL A 84 -1.61 -5.43 7.45
C VAL A 84 -0.67 -5.35 6.25
N LEU A 85 0.27 -4.42 6.28
CA LEU A 85 1.37 -4.30 5.32
C LEU A 85 2.63 -4.91 5.90
N LEU A 86 3.16 -5.93 5.23
CA LEU A 86 4.42 -6.60 5.56
C LEU A 86 5.35 -6.62 4.34
N GLY A 87 6.60 -7.03 4.56
CA GLY A 87 7.53 -7.23 3.47
C GLY A 87 7.15 -8.40 2.57
N ARG A 88 8.00 -8.64 1.56
CA ARG A 88 7.82 -9.78 0.67
C ARG A 88 7.68 -11.06 1.47
N VAL A 89 6.93 -12.02 0.95
CA VAL A 89 6.92 -13.38 1.48
C VAL A 89 8.14 -14.13 0.95
N ASN A 90 8.90 -14.79 1.83
CA ASN A 90 10.08 -15.56 1.45
C ASN A 90 9.72 -16.94 0.85
N ASP A 91 10.72 -17.72 0.46
CA ASP A 91 10.52 -19.05 -0.12
C ASP A 91 9.88 -20.05 0.85
N GLN A 92 9.99 -19.82 2.16
CA GLN A 92 9.30 -20.58 3.21
C GLN A 92 7.84 -20.15 3.42
N ARG A 93 7.30 -19.25 2.60
CA ARG A 93 5.96 -18.64 2.75
C ARG A 93 5.79 -17.80 4.02
N GLU A 94 6.88 -17.29 4.57
CA GLU A 94 6.87 -16.42 5.75
C GLU A 94 6.98 -14.95 5.33
N PRO A 95 6.08 -14.07 5.81
CA PRO A 95 6.22 -12.64 5.57
C PRO A 95 7.47 -12.08 6.26
N GLN A 96 8.14 -11.15 5.60
CA GLN A 96 9.31 -10.46 6.14
C GLN A 96 8.91 -9.11 6.75
N ASP A 97 9.87 -8.45 7.42
CA ASP A 97 9.69 -7.08 7.90
C ASP A 97 9.28 -6.15 6.75
N VAL A 98 8.37 -5.22 7.04
CA VAL A 98 7.97 -4.15 6.11
C VAL A 98 9.21 -3.38 5.65
N PRO A 99 9.36 -3.10 4.34
CA PRO A 99 10.46 -2.30 3.84
C PRO A 99 10.50 -0.93 4.52
N LEU A 100 11.69 -0.49 4.94
CA LEU A 100 11.89 0.82 5.59
C LEU A 100 11.35 1.98 4.75
N TRP A 101 11.29 1.82 3.43
CA TRP A 101 10.66 2.79 2.53
C TRP A 101 9.19 3.06 2.86
N TYR A 102 8.41 2.03 3.20
CA TYR A 102 7.00 2.22 3.60
C TYR A 102 6.89 2.89 4.97
N VAL A 103 7.81 2.58 5.89
CA VAL A 103 7.88 3.27 7.19
C VAL A 103 8.16 4.75 6.97
N ALA A 104 9.19 5.07 6.17
CA ALA A 104 9.54 6.44 5.83
C ALA A 104 8.36 7.20 5.20
N ILE A 105 7.66 6.60 4.22
CA ILE A 105 6.53 7.25 3.55
C ILE A 105 5.30 7.40 4.44
N LEU A 106 4.93 6.36 5.20
CA LEU A 106 3.62 6.30 5.85
C LEU A 106 3.64 6.85 7.27
N LEU A 107 4.80 6.88 7.93
CA LEU A 107 4.92 7.18 9.36
C LEU A 107 5.89 8.31 9.70
N GLU A 108 6.87 8.61 8.84
CA GLU A 108 7.97 9.53 9.18
C GLU A 108 8.04 10.79 8.31
N ALA A 109 7.71 10.69 7.02
CA ALA A 109 7.83 11.80 6.09
C ALA A 109 6.75 12.87 6.29
N GLU A 110 7.18 14.13 6.24
CA GLU A 110 6.29 15.29 6.31
C GLU A 110 5.91 15.83 4.93
N HIS A 111 6.78 15.62 3.93
CA HIS A 111 6.61 16.16 2.58
C HIS A 111 6.84 15.10 1.51
N PHE A 112 6.05 15.17 0.44
CA PHE A 112 6.01 14.17 -0.62
C PHE A 112 6.09 14.80 -2.00
N LYS A 113 6.77 14.09 -2.90
CA LYS A 113 6.71 14.27 -4.35
C LYS A 113 6.09 13.05 -5.00
N VAL A 114 5.56 13.23 -6.20
CA VAL A 114 4.99 12.15 -7.01
C VAL A 114 5.71 12.04 -8.33
N HIS A 115 6.00 10.80 -8.73
CA HIS A 115 6.64 10.51 -10.00
C HIS A 115 5.73 9.64 -10.87
N ALA A 116 5.67 9.94 -12.16
CA ALA A 116 5.03 9.11 -13.17
C ALA A 116 6.08 8.59 -14.15
N GLN A 117 5.95 7.32 -14.54
CA GLN A 117 6.75 6.70 -15.59
C GLN A 117 5.88 6.53 -16.83
N ARG A 118 6.34 7.01 -17.98
CA ARG A 118 5.60 6.88 -19.25
C ARG A 118 5.97 5.57 -19.96
N LEU A 119 5.01 5.01 -20.70
CA LEU A 119 5.18 3.79 -21.50
C LEU A 119 6.20 3.94 -22.63
N GLU A 120 6.33 5.15 -23.18
CA GLU A 120 7.14 5.40 -24.39
C GLU A 120 8.65 5.28 -24.15
N ASP A 121 9.14 5.71 -22.98
CA ASP A 121 10.57 5.87 -22.70
C ASP A 121 11.00 5.28 -21.36
N ASN A 122 10.05 4.81 -20.54
CA ASN A 122 10.28 4.30 -19.20
C ASN A 122 11.03 5.29 -18.28
N LEU A 123 10.98 6.59 -18.57
CA LEU A 123 11.61 7.61 -17.73
C LEU A 123 10.65 8.09 -16.64
N TRP A 124 11.15 8.14 -15.41
CA TRP A 124 10.46 8.77 -14.29
C TRP A 124 10.51 10.28 -14.43
N ARG A 125 9.34 10.91 -14.36
CA ARG A 125 9.18 12.35 -14.35
C ARG A 125 8.54 12.78 -13.05
N GLU A 126 9.08 13.83 -12.46
CA GLU A 126 8.56 14.43 -11.25
C GLU A 126 7.45 15.43 -11.56
N HIS A 127 6.47 15.49 -10.65
CA HIS A 127 5.47 16.54 -10.65
C HIS A 127 5.93 17.72 -9.76
N ASP A 128 5.79 18.96 -10.24
CA ASP A 128 6.33 20.15 -9.55
C ASP A 128 5.76 20.36 -8.14
N ARG A 129 4.50 20.00 -7.93
CA ARG A 129 3.83 20.11 -6.62
C ARG A 129 4.45 19.23 -5.53
N VAL A 130 4.69 19.83 -4.36
CA VAL A 130 4.95 19.16 -3.07
C VAL A 130 3.62 18.95 -2.34
N PHE A 131 3.49 17.83 -1.63
CA PHE A 131 2.32 17.48 -0.81
C PHE A 131 2.73 17.29 0.64
N ASP A 132 1.88 17.69 1.58
CA ASP A 132 2.12 17.54 3.03
C ASP A 132 1.40 16.30 3.61
N ASP A 133 0.69 15.56 2.75
CA ASP A 133 -0.06 14.35 3.11
C ASP A 133 0.13 13.30 2.02
N TRP A 134 0.61 12.12 2.43
CA TRP A 134 0.85 11.03 1.51
C TRP A 134 -0.46 10.56 0.86
N GLN A 135 -1.61 10.61 1.55
CA GLN A 135 -2.87 10.15 0.97
C GLN A 135 -3.26 11.04 -0.22
N GLN A 136 -3.06 12.35 -0.10
CA GLN A 136 -3.25 13.31 -1.17
C GLN A 136 -2.25 13.09 -2.32
N ALA A 137 -0.99 12.79 -2.02
CA ALA A 137 0.03 12.47 -3.03
C ALA A 137 -0.36 11.21 -3.84
N TYR A 138 -0.70 10.11 -3.15
CA TYR A 138 -1.15 8.86 -3.77
C TYR A 138 -2.45 9.06 -4.58
N THR A 139 -3.43 9.79 -4.03
CA THR A 139 -4.69 10.08 -4.74
C THR A 139 -4.40 10.86 -6.03
N THR A 140 -3.57 11.90 -5.96
CA THR A 140 -3.27 12.78 -7.10
C THR A 140 -2.59 12.02 -8.22
N ILE A 141 -1.58 11.21 -7.90
CA ILE A 141 -0.83 10.49 -8.93
C ILE A 141 -1.64 9.34 -9.55
N LEU A 142 -2.52 8.71 -8.77
CA LEU A 142 -3.45 7.70 -9.29
C LEU A 142 -4.49 8.30 -10.24
N LEU A 143 -5.09 9.44 -9.89
CA LEU A 143 -6.00 10.17 -10.77
C LEU A 143 -5.32 10.64 -12.06
N HIS A 144 -4.05 11.05 -11.97
CA HIS A 144 -3.26 11.40 -13.15
C HIS A 144 -3.06 10.20 -14.07
N ALA A 145 -2.73 9.03 -13.51
CA ALA A 145 -2.55 7.80 -14.27
C ALA A 145 -3.85 7.22 -14.85
N GLU A 146 -4.99 7.41 -14.16
CA GLU A 146 -6.31 7.04 -14.69
C GLU A 146 -6.68 7.85 -15.93
N ARG A 147 -6.35 9.14 -15.95
CA ARG A 147 -6.66 10.07 -17.05
C ARG A 147 -5.65 10.02 -18.20
N ASN A 148 -4.55 9.31 -18.05
CA ASN A 148 -3.46 9.29 -19.02
C ASN A 148 -2.99 7.86 -19.28
N ALA A 149 -3.50 7.27 -20.37
CA ALA A 149 -3.16 5.91 -20.81
C ALA A 149 -1.67 5.70 -21.11
N MET A 150 -0.88 6.77 -21.26
CA MET A 150 0.57 6.68 -21.46
C MET A 150 1.36 6.44 -20.16
N ILE A 151 0.71 6.43 -18.98
CA ILE A 151 1.39 6.23 -17.70
C ILE A 151 1.44 4.74 -17.36
N ALA A 152 2.66 4.19 -17.33
CA ALA A 152 2.93 2.80 -17.02
C ALA A 152 2.91 2.53 -15.51
N CYS A 153 3.65 3.37 -14.77
CA CYS A 153 3.85 3.24 -13.34
C CYS A 153 3.80 4.60 -12.67
N VAL A 154 3.50 4.59 -11.36
CA VAL A 154 3.49 5.76 -10.50
C VAL A 154 4.18 5.42 -9.19
N ARG A 155 4.71 6.43 -8.51
CA ARG A 155 5.23 6.30 -7.14
C ARG A 155 5.12 7.61 -6.39
N VAL A 156 5.08 7.51 -5.08
CA VAL A 156 5.23 8.63 -4.14
C VAL A 156 6.61 8.51 -3.51
N VAL A 157 7.34 9.61 -3.36
CA VAL A 157 8.66 9.62 -2.73
C VAL A 157 8.69 10.67 -1.62
N PRO A 158 9.47 10.47 -0.55
CA PRO A 158 9.69 11.53 0.44
C PRO A 158 10.56 12.63 -0.17
N THR A 159 10.44 13.85 0.35
CA THR A 159 11.20 15.03 -0.11
C THR A 159 12.14 15.52 0.98
#